data_AF-A0A4Z0YWR4-F1
#
_entry.id   AF-A0A4Z0YWR4-F1
#
_cell.length_a   1.000
_cell.length_b   1.000
_cell.length_c   1.000
_cell.angle_alpha   90.00
_cell.angle_beta   90.00
_cell.angle_gamma   90.00
#
_symmetry.space_group_name_H-M   'P 1'
#
loop_
_entity.id
_entity.type
_entity.pdbx_description
1 polymer ?
#
loop_
_entity_poly.entity_id
_entity_poly.type
_entity_poly.pdbx_seq_one_letter_code
_entity_poly.pdbx_strand_id
1 'polypeptide(L)'
;MVALASLKLEHLAASFIVDASHFFQMEPSWEWPNLTSLVITSKLLTPNENSVEIGSMLQTAAAAAIKMPQLETMEIWNGQKGLAALFKYHAFRDIKQAIITWRGTWELTMEPSTIQAWEAVVNQYGGWRLDLVQERLDKAAIKSHGDAIYYLMLSNQVIRPISLQQIQIEQKAREGVKTV
;
A
#
# COMPACT_ATOMS: atom_id res chain seq x y z
N MET A 1 -10.97 16.41 14.16
CA MET A 1 -9.76 17.26 14.22
C MET A 1 -8.58 16.65 13.47
N VAL A 2 -8.22 15.38 13.72
CA VAL A 2 -7.11 14.69 13.03
C VAL A 2 -7.33 14.50 11.52
N ALA A 3 -8.54 14.12 11.11
CA ALA A 3 -8.84 13.85 9.71
C ALA A 3 -8.79 15.11 8.82
N LEU A 4 -9.26 16.27 9.31
CA LEU A 4 -9.12 17.56 8.60
C LEU A 4 -7.66 18.02 8.48
N ALA A 5 -6.81 17.70 9.47
CA ALA A 5 -5.39 18.02 9.39
C ALA A 5 -4.70 17.24 8.26
N SER A 6 -5.22 16.05 7.88
CA SER A 6 -4.66 15.24 6.79
C SER A 6 -4.74 15.93 5.42
N LEU A 7 -5.73 16.80 5.20
CA LEU A 7 -5.98 17.46 3.91
C LEU A 7 -4.83 18.39 3.48
N LYS A 8 -3.98 18.82 4.42
CA LYS A 8 -2.85 19.71 4.17
C LYS A 8 -1.51 18.98 4.02
N LEU A 9 -1.48 17.67 4.22
CA LEU A 9 -0.23 16.90 4.22
C LEU A 9 0.22 16.60 2.79
N GLU A 10 1.53 16.60 2.59
CA GLU A 10 2.18 16.06 1.38
C GLU A 10 2.44 14.56 1.51
N HIS A 11 2.74 14.11 2.73
CA HIS A 11 3.03 12.71 3.03
C HIS A 11 2.17 12.24 4.20
N LEU A 12 1.48 11.12 4.00
CA LEU A 12 0.70 10.47 5.04
C LEU A 12 1.08 8.99 5.11
N ALA A 13 1.57 8.56 6.26
CA ALA A 13 1.79 7.16 6.58
C ALA A 13 0.95 6.78 7.81
N ALA A 14 0.06 5.82 7.67
CA ALA A 14 -0.81 5.33 8.75
C ALA A 14 -0.76 3.81 8.80
N SER A 15 -0.07 3.25 9.80
CA SER A 15 0.07 1.80 9.95
C SER A 15 -0.65 1.32 11.20
N PHE A 16 -1.58 0.40 11.03
CA PHE A 16 -2.39 -0.25 12.07
C PHE A 16 -3.27 0.69 12.93
N ILE A 17 -3.30 1.99 12.61
CA ILE A 17 -4.17 2.98 13.26
C ILE A 17 -5.56 3.02 12.59
N VAL A 18 -5.60 2.89 11.27
CA VAL A 18 -6.82 2.87 10.46
C VAL A 18 -6.63 1.89 9.30
N ASP A 19 -7.67 1.10 9.01
CA ASP A 19 -7.64 0.19 7.86
C ASP A 19 -7.97 0.95 6.57
N ALA A 20 -7.29 0.62 5.48
CA ALA A 20 -7.53 1.21 4.16
C ALA A 20 -9.01 1.18 3.74
N SER A 21 -9.72 0.09 4.04
CA SER A 21 -11.16 -0.04 3.75
C SER A 21 -12.01 1.08 4.37
N HIS A 22 -11.64 1.53 5.57
CA HIS A 22 -12.34 2.59 6.28
C HIS A 22 -11.82 3.98 5.88
N PHE A 23 -10.51 4.10 5.63
CA PHE A 23 -9.89 5.37 5.24
C PHE A 23 -10.40 5.89 3.90
N PHE A 24 -10.71 5.01 2.95
CA PHE A 24 -11.19 5.46 1.64
C PHE A 24 -12.71 5.72 1.58
N GLN A 25 -13.47 5.30 2.59
CA GLN A 25 -14.92 5.57 2.71
C GLN A 25 -15.23 6.97 3.30
N MET A 26 -14.28 7.89 3.22
CA MET A 26 -14.38 9.21 3.86
C MET A 26 -15.26 10.19 3.10
N GLU A 27 -15.57 11.28 3.80
CA GLU A 27 -16.51 12.34 3.41
C GLU A 27 -16.39 12.74 1.92
N PRO A 28 -17.47 12.65 1.13
CA PRO A 28 -17.43 12.86 -0.31
C PRO A 28 -16.85 14.21 -0.76
N SER A 29 -16.95 15.24 0.09
CA SER A 29 -16.44 16.58 -0.18
C SER A 29 -14.93 16.77 0.08
N TRP A 30 -14.24 15.75 0.60
CA TRP A 30 -12.82 15.89 0.94
C TRP A 30 -11.90 15.65 -0.26
N GLU A 31 -10.89 16.51 -0.35
CA GLU A 31 -9.82 16.46 -1.33
C GLU A 31 -8.48 16.65 -0.61
N TRP A 32 -7.44 15.98 -1.11
CA TRP A 32 -6.07 16.13 -0.60
C TRP A 32 -5.20 16.80 -1.67
N PRO A 33 -5.29 18.13 -1.82
CA PRO A 33 -4.68 18.84 -2.94
C PRO A 33 -3.15 18.76 -2.97
N ASN A 34 -2.51 18.49 -1.83
CA ASN A 34 -1.05 18.48 -1.71
C ASN A 34 -0.46 17.08 -1.56
N LEU A 35 -1.28 16.04 -1.38
CA LEU A 35 -0.80 14.72 -0.99
C LEU A 35 -0.10 14.05 -2.18
N THR A 36 1.20 13.83 -2.04
CA THR A 36 2.07 13.17 -3.02
C THR A 36 2.31 11.71 -2.65
N SER A 37 2.30 11.38 -1.36
CA SER A 37 2.50 10.00 -0.89
C SER A 37 1.51 9.59 0.19
N LEU A 38 0.87 8.44 -0.03
CA LEU A 38 0.02 7.76 0.94
C LEU A 38 0.53 6.33 1.18
N VAL A 39 0.77 5.98 2.44
CA VAL A 39 1.09 4.61 2.84
C VAL A 39 0.13 4.18 3.95
N ILE A 40 -0.64 3.12 3.71
CA ILE A 40 -1.67 2.66 4.64
C ILE A 40 -1.71 1.14 4.76
N THR A 41 -2.07 0.63 5.93
CA THR A 41 -2.26 -0.81 6.13
C THR A 41 -3.67 -1.28 5.78
N SER A 42 -3.81 -2.49 5.26
CA SER A 42 -5.12 -3.17 5.17
C SER A 42 -5.05 -4.62 5.61
N LYS A 43 -5.92 -5.01 6.54
CA LYS A 43 -6.08 -6.39 6.99
C LYS A 43 -6.63 -7.32 5.91
N LEU A 44 -7.27 -6.76 4.87
CA LEU A 44 -7.77 -7.53 3.72
C LEU A 44 -6.67 -8.16 2.88
N LEU A 45 -5.43 -7.63 2.93
CA LEU A 45 -4.33 -8.16 2.11
C LEU A 45 -3.74 -9.45 2.71
N THR A 46 -4.54 -10.51 2.78
CA THR A 46 -4.14 -11.86 3.16
C THR A 46 -4.70 -12.89 2.17
N PRO A 47 -4.03 -14.04 1.97
CA PRO A 47 -4.43 -15.00 0.92
C PRO A 47 -5.74 -15.73 1.21
N ASN A 48 -6.25 -15.67 2.45
CA ASN A 48 -7.48 -16.34 2.85
C ASN A 48 -8.71 -15.43 2.73
N GLU A 49 -8.50 -14.13 2.48
CA GLU A 49 -9.59 -13.18 2.34
C GLU A 49 -10.23 -13.23 0.96
N ASN A 50 -11.47 -12.74 0.88
CA ASN A 50 -12.23 -12.75 -0.34
C ASN A 50 -11.63 -11.77 -1.38
N SER A 51 -11.24 -12.28 -2.55
CA SER A 51 -10.70 -11.47 -3.64
C SER A 51 -11.64 -10.35 -4.08
N VAL A 52 -12.96 -10.54 -3.93
CA VAL A 52 -13.98 -9.52 -4.23
C VAL A 52 -13.86 -8.34 -3.26
N GLU A 53 -13.60 -8.59 -1.98
CA GLU A 53 -13.45 -7.54 -0.97
C GLU A 53 -12.14 -6.75 -1.17
N ILE A 54 -11.06 -7.46 -1.53
CA ILE A 54 -9.79 -6.82 -1.90
C ILE A 54 -10.00 -5.93 -3.13
N GLY A 55 -10.66 -6.43 -4.17
CA GLY A 55 -10.98 -5.66 -5.38
C GLY A 55 -11.83 -4.43 -5.07
N SER A 56 -12.88 -4.58 -4.25
CA SER A 56 -13.73 -3.46 -3.82
C SER A 56 -12.97 -2.39 -3.05
N MET A 57 -12.07 -2.79 -2.14
CA MET A 57 -11.19 -1.87 -1.42
C MET A 57 -10.26 -1.13 -2.37
N LEU A 58 -9.65 -1.83 -3.35
CA LEU A 58 -8.77 -1.21 -4.34
C LEU A 58 -9.51 -0.26 -5.29
N GLN A 59 -10.78 -0.53 -5.62
CA GLN A 59 -11.64 0.40 -6.38
C GLN A 59 -11.97 1.65 -5.57
N THR A 60 -12.24 1.48 -4.27
CA THR A 60 -12.47 2.63 -3.36
C THR A 60 -11.19 3.47 -3.21
N ALA A 61 -10.02 2.82 -3.16
CA ALA A 61 -8.72 3.49 -3.17
C ALA A 61 -8.49 4.30 -4.45
N ALA A 62 -8.85 3.75 -5.62
CA ALA A 62 -8.78 4.48 -6.88
C ALA A 62 -9.72 5.71 -6.89
N ALA A 63 -10.94 5.57 -6.37
CA ALA A 63 -11.87 6.70 -6.23
C ALA A 63 -11.35 7.78 -5.27
N ALA A 64 -10.58 7.41 -4.24
CA ALA A 64 -9.90 8.36 -3.39
C ALA A 64 -8.70 9.02 -4.09
N ALA A 65 -7.92 8.27 -4.87
CA ALA A 65 -6.78 8.78 -5.65
C ALA A 65 -7.19 9.87 -6.66
N ILE A 66 -8.40 9.76 -7.23
CA ILE A 66 -9.03 10.80 -8.07
C ILE A 66 -9.11 12.16 -7.38
N LYS A 67 -9.18 12.20 -6.04
CA LYS A 67 -9.26 13.42 -5.21
C LYS A 67 -7.90 13.85 -4.65
N MET A 68 -6.82 13.27 -5.17
CA MET A 68 -5.44 13.51 -4.76
C MET A 68 -4.64 13.94 -6.01
N PRO A 69 -4.82 15.18 -6.51
CA PRO A 69 -4.30 15.59 -7.82
C PRO A 69 -2.77 15.58 -7.92
N GLN A 70 -2.07 15.66 -6.78
CA GLN A 70 -0.61 15.62 -6.69
C GLN A 70 -0.07 14.23 -6.33
N LEU A 71 -0.93 13.21 -6.24
CA LEU A 71 -0.50 11.87 -5.84
C LEU A 71 0.55 11.32 -6.81
N GLU A 72 1.67 10.89 -6.24
CA GLU A 72 2.75 10.20 -6.95
C GLU A 72 2.82 8.75 -6.50
N THR A 73 2.57 8.45 -5.22
CA THR A 73 2.67 7.10 -4.69
C THR A 73 1.51 6.78 -3.73
N MET A 74 0.83 5.67 -3.95
CA MET A 74 -0.08 5.07 -2.98
C MET A 74 0.33 3.62 -2.70
N GLU A 75 0.55 3.29 -1.43
CA GLU A 75 0.95 1.97 -0.97
C GLU A 75 -0.06 1.45 0.05
N ILE A 76 -0.73 0.35 -0.29
CA ILE A 76 -1.62 -0.37 0.61
C ILE A 76 -0.96 -1.71 0.91
N TRP A 77 -0.65 -1.98 2.18
CA TRP A 77 0.20 -3.11 2.52
C TRP A 77 -0.27 -3.87 3.77
N ASN A 78 0.20 -5.10 3.90
CA ASN A 78 0.08 -5.89 5.11
C ASN A 78 1.28 -6.84 5.24
N GLY A 79 1.60 -7.21 6.48
CA GLY A 79 2.77 -8.03 6.75
C GLY A 79 2.70 -8.72 8.10
N GLN A 80 3.08 -9.99 8.14
CA GLN A 80 3.35 -10.75 9.35
C GLN A 80 4.24 -11.95 9.00
N LYS A 81 4.58 -12.78 9.98
CA LYS A 81 5.37 -13.99 9.71
C LYS A 81 4.70 -14.85 8.62
N GLY A 82 5.44 -15.13 7.55
CA GLY A 82 5.02 -15.92 6.40
C GLY A 82 4.01 -15.22 5.48
N LEU A 83 3.79 -13.92 5.63
CA LEU A 83 2.83 -13.16 4.82
C LEU A 83 3.35 -11.75 4.59
N ALA A 84 3.43 -11.35 3.32
CA ALA A 84 3.64 -9.97 2.95
C ALA A 84 2.87 -9.69 1.67
N ALA A 85 2.19 -8.55 1.60
CA ALA A 85 1.50 -8.09 0.40
C ALA A 85 1.52 -6.56 0.33
N LEU A 86 1.72 -6.05 -0.87
CA LEU A 86 1.72 -4.64 -1.22
C LEU A 86 1.00 -4.47 -2.54
N PHE A 87 -0.01 -3.61 -2.53
CA PHE A 87 -0.48 -2.90 -3.71
C PHE A 87 0.21 -1.55 -3.74
N LYS A 88 0.90 -1.22 -4.84
CA LYS A 88 1.53 0.08 -5.05
C LYS A 88 1.04 0.70 -6.35
N TYR A 89 0.51 1.90 -6.29
CA TYR A 89 0.39 2.80 -7.44
C TYR A 89 1.56 3.78 -7.42
N HIS A 90 2.20 3.98 -8.57
CA HIS A 90 3.28 4.95 -8.72
C HIS A 90 3.17 5.69 -10.04
N ALA A 91 3.15 7.02 -9.99
CA ALA A 91 2.97 7.92 -11.13
C ALA A 91 4.29 8.63 -11.49
N PHE A 92 4.69 8.51 -12.75
CA PHE A 92 5.82 9.17 -13.38
C PHE A 92 5.31 10.27 -14.31
N ARG A 93 5.19 11.48 -13.77
CA ARG A 93 4.57 12.63 -14.45
C ARG A 93 5.36 13.11 -15.68
N ASP A 94 6.68 12.99 -15.63
CA ASP A 94 7.63 13.36 -16.69
C ASP A 94 7.44 12.54 -17.97
N ILE A 95 7.17 11.25 -17.84
CA ILE A 95 6.94 10.32 -18.95
C ILE A 95 5.48 9.92 -19.15
N LYS A 96 4.56 10.56 -18.40
CA LYS A 96 3.10 10.31 -18.44
C LYS A 96 2.76 8.83 -18.33
N GLN A 97 3.31 8.18 -17.31
CA GLN A 97 3.10 6.76 -17.04
C GLN A 97 2.72 6.58 -15.59
N ALA A 98 1.86 5.62 -15.31
CA ALA A 98 1.73 5.06 -13.98
C ALA A 98 1.93 3.54 -14.02
N ILE A 99 2.38 3.00 -12.90
CA ILE A 99 2.56 1.56 -12.71
C ILE A 99 1.79 1.16 -11.46
N ILE A 100 0.97 0.13 -11.60
CA ILE A 100 0.45 -0.65 -10.48
C ILE A 100 1.38 -1.84 -10.28
N THR A 101 1.86 -2.02 -9.06
CA THR A 101 2.64 -3.18 -8.67
C THR A 101 1.89 -3.96 -7.60
N TRP A 102 1.65 -5.23 -7.86
CA TRP A 102 1.32 -6.20 -6.81
C TRP A 102 2.60 -6.93 -6.40
N ARG A 103 3.04 -6.76 -5.16
CA ARG A 103 4.21 -7.45 -4.62
C ARG A 103 3.83 -8.24 -3.38
N GLY A 104 4.01 -9.56 -3.39
CA GLY A 104 3.60 -10.34 -2.22
C GLY A 104 4.02 -11.80 -2.22
N THR A 105 3.79 -12.47 -1.08
CA THR A 105 4.03 -13.91 -0.89
C THR A 105 2.97 -14.80 -1.55
N TRP A 106 1.98 -14.17 -2.20
CA TRP A 106 0.87 -14.79 -2.92
C TRP A 106 0.46 -13.89 -4.09
N GLU A 107 -0.23 -14.47 -5.07
CA GLU A 107 -0.63 -13.79 -6.32
C GLU A 107 -2.07 -13.29 -6.20
N LEU A 108 -2.30 -12.02 -6.55
CA LEU A 108 -3.65 -11.46 -6.65
C LEU A 108 -4.02 -11.30 -8.13
N THR A 109 -5.03 -12.05 -8.57
CA THR A 109 -5.66 -11.79 -9.86
C THR A 109 -6.56 -10.57 -9.73
N MET A 110 -6.14 -9.42 -10.27
CA MET A 110 -6.96 -8.21 -10.27
C MET A 110 -8.07 -8.34 -11.32
N GLU A 111 -9.31 -8.13 -10.90
CA GLU A 111 -10.44 -8.10 -11.82
C GLU A 111 -10.36 -6.91 -12.78
N PRO A 112 -10.90 -7.03 -14.01
CA PRO A 112 -10.95 -5.93 -14.97
C PRO A 112 -11.59 -4.66 -14.40
N SER A 113 -12.60 -4.79 -13.55
CA SER A 113 -13.25 -3.68 -12.84
C SER A 113 -12.27 -2.87 -11.98
N THR A 114 -11.34 -3.56 -11.31
CA THR A 114 -10.31 -2.92 -10.47
C THR A 114 -9.29 -2.20 -11.35
N ILE A 115 -8.85 -2.82 -12.44
CA ILE A 115 -7.92 -2.20 -13.39
C ILE A 115 -8.55 -0.93 -14.00
N GLN A 116 -9.80 -1.01 -14.47
CA GLN A 116 -10.54 0.13 -15.02
C GLN A 116 -10.69 1.29 -14.03
N ALA A 117 -10.91 0.99 -12.74
CA ALA A 117 -10.98 2.03 -11.72
C ALA A 117 -9.67 2.81 -11.61
N TRP A 118 -8.52 2.14 -11.73
CA TRP A 118 -7.22 2.80 -11.74
C TRP A 118 -6.86 3.46 -13.08
N GLU A 119 -7.34 2.94 -14.21
CA GLU A 119 -7.25 3.63 -15.50
C GLU A 119 -7.97 4.98 -15.44
N ALA A 120 -9.11 5.06 -14.75
CA ALA A 120 -9.83 6.33 -14.54
C ALA A 120 -8.99 7.37 -13.78
N VAL A 121 -8.10 6.95 -12.85
CA VAL A 121 -7.18 7.85 -12.13
C VAL A 121 -6.21 8.52 -13.10
N VAL A 122 -5.63 7.77 -14.02
CA VAL A 122 -4.64 8.33 -14.97
C VAL A 122 -5.30 9.07 -16.14
N ASN A 123 -6.53 8.71 -16.50
CA ASN A 123 -7.28 9.36 -17.58
C ASN A 123 -7.58 10.84 -17.30
N GLN A 124 -7.54 11.27 -16.03
CA GLN A 124 -7.63 12.69 -15.67
C GLN A 124 -6.54 13.56 -16.31
N TYR A 125 -5.38 12.97 -16.61
CA TYR A 125 -4.19 13.69 -17.04
C TYR A 125 -3.91 13.59 -18.55
N GLY A 126 -4.80 12.93 -19.31
CA GLY A 126 -4.77 12.84 -20.77
C GLY A 126 -3.52 12.16 -21.36
N GLY A 127 -3.71 11.01 -22.02
CA GLY A 127 -2.62 10.32 -22.74
C GLY A 127 -1.59 9.64 -21.83
N TRP A 128 -1.94 9.43 -20.56
CA TRP A 128 -1.14 8.60 -19.66
C TRP A 128 -1.36 7.11 -19.95
N ARG A 129 -0.29 6.32 -19.80
CA ARG A 129 -0.37 4.86 -19.82
C ARG A 129 -0.39 4.29 -18.41
N LEU A 130 -1.09 3.18 -18.20
CA LEU A 130 -1.10 2.42 -16.96
C LEU A 130 -0.57 1.02 -17.22
N ASP A 131 0.50 0.64 -16.53
CA ASP A 131 1.05 -0.71 -16.58
C ASP A 131 0.77 -1.48 -15.28
N LEU A 132 0.65 -2.80 -15.38
CA LEU A 132 0.48 -3.69 -14.24
C LEU A 132 1.69 -4.64 -14.14
N VAL A 133 2.32 -4.67 -12.98
CA VAL A 133 3.45 -5.52 -12.65
C VAL A 133 3.11 -6.41 -11.47
N GLN A 134 3.51 -7.68 -11.53
CA GLN A 134 3.42 -8.61 -10.40
C GLN A 134 4.80 -9.10 -9.99
N GLU A 135 5.06 -9.08 -8.68
CA GLU A 135 6.32 -9.48 -8.08
C GLU A 135 6.07 -10.48 -6.95
N ARG A 136 6.71 -11.64 -7.03
CA ARG A 136 6.54 -12.70 -6.05
C ARG A 136 7.65 -12.67 -5.01
N LEU A 137 7.25 -12.71 -3.74
CA LEU A 137 8.15 -12.84 -2.60
C LEU A 137 8.19 -14.29 -2.11
N ASP A 138 9.36 -14.70 -1.63
CA ASP A 138 9.50 -15.98 -0.93
C ASP A 138 8.91 -15.88 0.48
N LYS A 139 7.91 -16.71 0.75
CA LYS A 139 7.27 -16.83 2.07
C LYS A 139 8.28 -17.20 3.15
N ALA A 140 9.31 -18.01 2.84
CA ALA A 140 10.31 -18.44 3.81
C ALA A 140 11.24 -17.30 4.26
N ALA A 141 11.35 -16.24 3.45
CA ALA A 141 12.11 -15.04 3.80
C ALA A 141 11.39 -14.16 4.84
N ILE A 142 10.05 -14.25 4.94
CA ILE A 142 9.25 -13.40 5.83
C ILE A 142 9.15 -14.06 7.22
N LYS A 143 10.17 -13.88 8.06
CA LYS A 143 10.19 -14.51 9.41
C LYS A 143 9.45 -13.69 10.45
N SER A 144 9.22 -12.41 10.17
CA SER A 144 8.63 -11.46 11.10
C SER A 144 7.90 -10.32 10.38
N HIS A 145 7.19 -9.50 11.16
CA HIS A 145 6.60 -8.25 10.66
C HIS A 145 7.65 -7.27 10.13
N GLY A 146 8.82 -7.19 10.78
CA GLY A 146 9.94 -6.37 10.32
C GLY A 146 10.50 -6.85 8.98
N ASP A 147 10.58 -8.18 8.77
CA ASP A 147 10.98 -8.73 7.47
C ASP A 147 9.96 -8.39 6.39
N ALA A 148 8.65 -8.42 6.69
CA ALA A 148 7.63 -8.00 5.74
C ALA A 148 7.84 -6.54 5.29
N ILE A 149 8.02 -5.60 6.22
CA ILE A 149 8.32 -4.19 5.89
C ILE A 149 9.56 -4.08 5.02
N TYR A 150 10.63 -4.81 5.37
CA TYR A 150 11.90 -4.80 4.62
C TYR A 150 11.74 -5.33 3.19
N TYR A 151 11.13 -6.50 3.01
CA TYR A 151 11.01 -7.16 1.71
C TYR A 151 9.96 -6.54 0.79
N LEU A 152 8.97 -5.83 1.34
CA LEU A 152 7.99 -5.07 0.57
C LEU A 152 8.58 -3.81 -0.07
N MET A 153 9.73 -3.31 0.40
CA MET A 153 10.41 -2.13 -0.16
C MET A 153 9.49 -0.90 -0.26
N LEU A 154 8.75 -0.60 0.82
CA LEU A 154 7.86 0.56 0.90
C LEU A 154 8.63 1.85 0.62
N SER A 155 8.06 2.72 -0.21
CA SER A 155 8.72 3.90 -0.78
C SER A 155 8.97 4.99 0.27
N ASN A 156 8.15 5.02 1.33
CA ASN A 156 8.25 5.98 2.41
C ASN A 156 8.43 5.28 3.77
N GLN A 157 9.12 5.96 4.70
CA GLN A 157 9.48 5.44 6.02
C GLN A 157 8.24 5.29 6.92
N VAL A 158 7.46 4.22 6.69
CA VAL A 158 6.48 3.68 7.66
C VAL A 158 7.15 3.46 9.02
N ILE A 159 8.45 3.14 8.98
CA ILE A 159 9.33 3.03 10.12
C ILE A 159 10.69 3.61 9.76
N ARG A 160 11.36 4.25 10.72
CA ARG A 160 12.74 4.72 10.53
C ARG A 160 13.68 3.50 10.37
N PRO A 161 14.67 3.54 9.46
CA PRO A 161 15.56 2.41 9.21
C PRO A 161 16.21 1.82 10.47
N ILE A 162 16.66 2.67 11.41
CA ILE A 162 17.28 2.24 12.67
C ILE A 162 16.27 1.48 13.54
N SER A 163 15.04 1.97 13.64
CA SER A 163 13.98 1.30 14.39
C SER A 163 13.62 -0.05 13.79
N LEU A 164 13.62 -0.16 12.44
CA LEU A 164 13.41 -1.43 11.76
C LEU A 164 14.52 -2.44 12.05
N GLN A 165 15.78 -2.00 11.98
CA GLN A 165 16.93 -2.83 12.33
C GLN A 165 16.83 -3.33 13.78
N GLN A 166 16.45 -2.45 14.71
CA GLN A 166 16.27 -2.82 16.11
C GLN A 166 15.18 -3.89 16.29
N ILE A 167 14.01 -3.74 15.65
CA ILE A 167 12.93 -4.74 15.69
C ILE A 167 13.44 -6.10 15.15
N GLN A 168 14.19 -6.10 14.06
CA GLN A 168 14.74 -7.32 13.48
C GLN A 168 15.76 -8.00 14.41
N ILE A 169 16.64 -7.22 15.07
CA ILE A 169 17.61 -7.74 16.04
C ILE A 169 16.90 -8.34 17.26
N GLU A 170 15.95 -7.63 17.85
CA GLU A 170 15.18 -8.08 19.01
C GLU A 170 14.39 -9.36 18.70
N GLN A 171 13.80 -9.46 17.50
CA GLN A 171 13.11 -10.66 17.06
C GLN A 171 14.06 -11.86 16.92
N LYS A 172 15.23 -11.68 16.32
CA LYS A 172 16.25 -12.75 16.19
C LYS A 172 16.71 -13.24 17.57
N ALA A 173 16.96 -12.32 18.50
CA ALA A 173 17.33 -12.66 19.87
C ALA A 173 16.22 -13.49 20.56
N ARG A 174 14.95 -13.11 20.40
CA ARG A 174 13.81 -13.87 20.95
C ARG A 174 13.67 -15.26 20.36
N GLU A 175 13.90 -15.44 19.05
CA GLU A 175 13.85 -16.75 18.42
C GLU A 175 15.01 -17.65 18.86
N GLY A 176 16.20 -17.09 19.10
CA GLY A 176 17.36 -17.82 19.64
C GLY A 176 17.22 -18.22 21.11
N VAL A 177 16.35 -17.57 21.89
CA VAL A 177 16.07 -17.92 23.30
C VAL A 177 15.06 -19.07 23.43
N LYS A 178 14.27 -19.38 22.39
CA LYS A 178 13.24 -20.44 22.43
C LYS A 178 13.76 -21.86 22.16
N THR A 179 15.08 -22.04 22.08
CA THR A 179 15.74 -23.34 21.96
C THR A 179 16.57 -23.63 23.22
N VAL A 180 15.90 -23.94 24.33
CA VAL A 180 16.45 -24.66 25.49
C VAL A 180 15.37 -25.57 26.05
#